data_AF-A0A3R6PDU1-F1
#
_entry.id   AF-A0A3R6PDU1-F1
#
_cell.length_a   1.000
_cell.length_b   1.000
_cell.length_c   1.000
_cell.angle_alpha   90.00
_cell.angle_beta   90.00
_cell.angle_gamma   90.00
#
_symmetry.space_group_name_H-M   'P 1'
#
loop_
_entity.id
_entity.type
_entity.pdbx_description
1 polymer ?
#
loop_
_entity_poly.entity_id
_entity_poly.type
_entity_poly.pdbx_seq_one_letter_code
_entity_poly.pdbx_strand_id
1 'polypeptide(L)' 'MEHYNISEAIEAQERYCKKNCLPYFAPDDGICYRCNKNIYEKIKRNGTSIERGISVEAAGTNLITGCPHCSWSFCE' A
#
# COMPACT_ATOMS: atom_id res chain seq x y z
N MET A 1 -0.50 -12.30 -11.80
CA MET A 1 0.15 -12.96 -10.64
C MET A 1 0.57 -11.83 -9.76
N GLU A 2 0.07 -11.78 -8.51
CA GLU A 2 0.34 -10.66 -7.61
C GLU A 2 1.84 -10.48 -7.36
N HIS A 3 2.37 -9.34 -7.78
CA HIS A 3 3.77 -8.98 -7.62
C HIS A 3 3.94 -8.01 -6.45
N TYR A 4 4.93 -8.24 -5.60
CA TYR A 4 5.20 -7.42 -4.42
C TYR A 4 6.60 -6.82 -4.57
N ASN A 5 6.65 -5.59 -5.07
CA ASN A 5 7.84 -4.77 -5.11
C ASN A 5 7.49 -3.37 -4.63
N ILE A 6 8.22 -2.89 -3.62
CA ILE A 6 7.94 -1.63 -2.94
C ILE A 6 8.05 -0.45 -3.92
N SER A 7 9.16 -0.36 -4.65
CA SER A 7 9.42 0.76 -5.57
C SER A 7 8.42 0.79 -6.73
N GLU A 8 8.13 -0.37 -7.31
CA GLU A 8 7.16 -0.46 -8.40
C GLU A 8 5.73 -0.16 -7.92
N ALA A 9 5.37 -0.56 -6.70
CA ALA A 9 4.04 -0.29 -6.17
C ALA A 9 3.84 1.20 -5.80
N ILE A 10 4.87 1.87 -5.27
CA ILE A 10 4.87 3.32 -5.07
C ILE A 10 4.64 4.03 -6.41
N GLU A 11 5.43 3.67 -7.43
CA GLU A 11 5.33 4.26 -8.76
C GLU A 11 3.95 3.98 -9.39
N ALA A 12 3.41 2.78 -9.22
CA ALA A 12 2.08 2.41 -9.69
C ALA A 12 0.97 3.24 -9.03
N GLN A 13 1.02 3.42 -7.70
CA GLN A 13 0.05 4.26 -6.98
C GLN A 13 0.14 5.72 -7.42
N GLU A 14 1.35 6.24 -7.58
CA GLU A 14 1.58 7.62 -8.00
C GLU A 14 0.99 7.86 -9.39
N ARG A 15 1.28 6.96 -10.33
CA ARG A 15 0.72 6.99 -11.69
C ARG A 15 -0.80 6.86 -11.68
N TYR A 16 -1.36 5.98 -10.87
CA TYR A 16 -2.81 5.79 -10.74
C TYR A 16 -3.49 7.05 -10.23
N CYS A 17 -2.97 7.66 -9.16
CA CYS A 17 -3.51 8.91 -8.61
C CYS A 17 -3.41 10.07 -9.62
N LYS A 18 -2.24 10.25 -10.27
CA LYS A 18 -2.04 11.28 -11.30
C LYS A 18 -2.99 11.12 -12.48
N LYS A 19 -3.13 9.90 -13.01
CA LYS A 19 -4.00 9.61 -14.16
C LYS A 19 -5.48 9.89 -13.88
N ASN A 20 -5.93 9.62 -12.66
CA ASN A 20 -7.33 9.78 -12.27
C ASN A 20 -7.61 11.12 -11.56
N CYS A 21 -6.63 12.03 -11.48
CA CYS A 21 -6.71 13.28 -10.72
C CYS A 21 -7.16 13.06 -9.26
N LEU A 22 -6.67 12.00 -8.62
CA LEU A 22 -6.98 11.66 -7.24
C LEU A 22 -5.87 12.16 -6.30
N PRO A 23 -6.21 12.54 -5.05
CA PRO A 23 -5.22 12.79 -4.01
C PRO A 23 -4.34 11.56 -3.77
N TYR A 24 -3.07 11.80 -3.45
CA TYR A 24 -2.13 10.76 -3.08
C TYR A 24 -2.08 10.64 -1.55
N PHE A 25 -2.77 9.63 -1.00
CA PHE A 25 -2.87 9.42 0.45
C PHE A 25 -1.83 8.43 0.99
N ALA A 26 -1.31 7.53 0.15
CA ALA A 26 -0.32 6.56 0.57
C ALA A 26 0.98 7.27 1.02
N PRO A 27 1.70 6.73 2.03
CA PRO A 27 3.01 7.24 2.39
C PRO A 27 3.99 7.14 1.22
N ASP A 28 4.79 8.19 1.01
CA ASP A 28 5.76 8.31 -0.09
C ASP A 28 6.76 7.14 -0.11
N ASP A 29 7.34 6.82 1.05
CA ASP A 29 8.26 5.69 1.23
C ASP A 29 7.55 4.32 1.39
N GLY A 30 6.22 4.29 1.34
CA GLY A 30 5.42 3.11 1.62
C GLY A 30 5.36 2.71 3.10
N ILE A 31 6.03 3.43 4.01
CA ILE A 31 6.07 3.10 5.45
C ILE A 31 4.88 3.71 6.17
N CYS A 32 4.07 2.86 6.81
CA CYS A 32 2.94 3.34 7.62
C CYS A 32 3.41 4.08 8.88
N TYR A 33 2.97 5.33 9.05
CA TYR A 33 3.29 6.19 10.20
C TYR A 33 2.87 5.60 11.57
N ARG A 34 1.92 4.67 11.60
CA ARG A 34 1.41 4.07 12.85
C ARG A 34 2.12 2.78 13.24
N CYS A 35 2.33 1.87 12.28
CA CYS A 35 2.88 0.53 12.57
C CYS A 35 4.31 0.33 12.07
N ASN A 36 4.88 1.34 11.39
CA ASN A 36 6.25 1.35 10.89
C ASN A 36 6.60 0.16 9.98
N LYS A 37 5.58 -0.42 9.35
CA LYS A 37 5.70 -1.50 8.35
C LYS A 37 5.44 -0.95 6.97
N ASN A 38 6.13 -1.50 5.98
CA ASN A 38 5.88 -1.14 4.59
C ASN A 38 4.55 -1.72 4.11
N ILE A 39 3.68 -0.89 3.55
CA ILE A 39 2.33 -1.30 3.12
C ILE A 39 2.35 -2.18 1.87
N TYR A 40 3.43 -2.12 1.08
CA TYR A 40 3.62 -2.91 -0.14
C TYR A 40 4.35 -4.24 0.13
N GLU A 41 4.92 -4.39 1.32
CA GLU A 41 5.52 -5.65 1.74
C GLU A 41 4.45 -6.64 2.19
N LYS A 42 4.59 -7.89 1.74
CA LYS A 42 3.71 -8.99 2.14
C LYS A 42 4.17 -9.55 3.48
N ILE A 43 3.49 -9.16 4.55
CA ILE A 43 3.85 -9.50 5.93
C ILE A 43 2.78 -10.41 6.55
N LYS A 44 3.23 -11.44 7.27
CA LYS A 44 2.36 -12.27 8.12
C LYS A 44 2.07 -11.55 9.42
N ARG A 45 0.80 -11.49 9.81
CA ARG A 45 0.44 -11.04 11.15
C ARG A 45 0.77 -12.16 12.15
N ASN A 46 1.39 -11.82 13.28
CA ASN A 46 1.74 -12.81 14.29
C ASN A 46 0.53 -13.66 14.68
N GLY A 47 0.69 -14.98 14.62
CA GLY A 47 -0.35 -15.96 14.96
C GLY A 47 -1.41 -16.19 13.87
N THR A 48 -1.26 -15.64 12.66
CA THR A 48 -2.15 -15.95 11.53
C THR A 48 -1.38 -16.41 10.30
N SER A 49 -1.99 -17.28 9.51
CA SER A 49 -1.50 -17.66 8.17
C SER A 49 -1.83 -16.61 7.09
N ILE A 50 -2.40 -15.47 7.48
CA ILE A 50 -2.87 -14.44 6.55
C ILE A 50 -1.75 -13.43 6.33
N GLU A 51 -1.28 -13.41 5.10
CA GLU A 51 -0.35 -12.42 4.60
C GLU A 51 -1.11 -11.22 4.07
N ARG A 52 -0.70 -10.02 4.49
CA ARG A 52 -1.29 -8.76 4.02
C ARG A 52 -0.19 -7.90 3.43
N GLY A 53 -0.53 -7.15 2.40
CA GLY A 53 0.38 -6.31 1.63
C GLY A 53 -0.32 -5.89 0.35
N ILE A 54 0.02 -4.72 -0.17
CA ILE A 54 -0.54 -4.21 -1.41
C ILE A 54 0.43 -4.56 -2.54
N SER A 55 -0.05 -5.33 -3.51
CA SER A 55 0.69 -5.67 -4.72
C SER A 55 0.81 -4.48 -5.66
N VAL A 56 1.75 -4.55 -6.60
CA VAL A 56 1.94 -3.52 -7.65
C VAL A 56 0.65 -3.32 -8.44
N GLU A 57 -0.04 -4.41 -8.78
CA GLU A 57 -1.29 -4.35 -9.52
C GLU A 57 -2.41 -3.69 -8.71
N ALA A 58 -2.52 -4.01 -7.42
CA ALA A 58 -3.52 -3.39 -6.55
C ALA A 58 -3.28 -1.88 -6.37
N ALA A 59 -2.01 -1.46 -6.25
CA ALA A 59 -1.61 -0.05 -6.24
C ALA A 59 -1.89 0.65 -7.59
N GLY A 60 -1.78 -0.09 -8.69
CA GLY A 60 -2.06 0.42 -10.04
C GLY A 60 -3.55 0.55 -10.38
N THR A 61 -4.45 -0.04 -9.60
CA THR A 61 -5.90 -0.05 -9.90
C THR A 61 -6.79 0.51 -8.80
N ASN A 62 -6.31 0.62 -7.57
CA ASN A 62 -7.11 1.05 -6.43
C ASN A 62 -6.48 2.26 -5.73
N LEU A 63 -7.31 3.13 -5.16
CA LEU A 63 -6.82 4.22 -4.32
C LEU A 63 -6.46 3.67 -2.94
N ILE A 64 -5.18 3.73 -2.57
CA ILE A 64 -4.71 3.32 -1.25
C ILE A 64 -5.02 4.44 -0.25
N THR A 65 -5.97 4.18 0.63
CA THR A 65 -6.40 5.10 1.69
C THR A 65 -6.05 4.60 3.08
N GLY A 66 -5.40 3.44 3.22
CA GLY A 66 -5.09 2.89 4.53
C GLY A 66 -4.05 1.77 4.52
N CYS A 67 -3.56 1.45 5.72
CA CYS A 67 -2.54 0.44 5.93
C CYS A 67 -3.15 -0.98 5.98
N PRO A 68 -2.68 -1.93 5.17
CA PRO A 68 -3.19 -3.31 5.17
C PRO A 68 -2.82 -4.08 6.45
N HIS A 69 -1.81 -3.63 7.20
CA HIS A 69 -1.28 -4.34 8.37
C HIS A 69 -2.01 -3.99 9.66
N CYS A 70 -2.19 -2.69 9.91
CA CYS A 70 -2.79 -2.16 11.13
C CYS A 70 -4.19 -1.56 10.93
N SER A 71 -4.70 -1.56 9.69
CA SER A 71 -6.03 -1.02 9.34
C SER A 71 -6.21 0.45 9.70
N TRP A 72 -5.12 1.22 9.71
CA TRP A 72 -5.13 2.67 9.93
C TRP A 72 -5.47 3.41 8.62
N SER A 73 -6.27 4.47 8.71
CA SER A 73 -6.59 5.35 7.59
C SER A 73 -5.48 6.38 7.37
N PHE A 74 -5.15 6.67 6.12
CA PHE A 74 -4.29 7.78 5.71
C PHE A 74 -5.10 9.01 5.27
N CYS A 75 -6.41 8.86 5.08
CA CYS A 75 -7.33 9.97 4.92
C CYS A 75 -7.72 10.47 6.32
N GLU A 76 -6.93 11.38 6.88
CA GLU A 76 -7.32 12.22 8.02
C GLU A 76 -7.37 13.68 7.59
#